data_AF-A0A536X057-F1
#
_entry.id   AF-A0A536X057-F1
#
_cell.length_a   1.000
_cell.length_b   1.000
_cell.length_c   1.000
_cell.angle_alpha   90.00
_cell.angle_beta   90.00
_cell.angle_gamma   90.00
#
_symmetry.space_group_name_H-M   'P 1'
#
loop_
_entity.id
_entity.type
_entity.pdbx_description
1 polymer ?
#
loop_
_entity_poly.entity_id
_entity_poly.type
_entity_poly.pdbx_seq_one_letter_code
_entity_poly.pdbx_strand_id
1 'polypeptide(L)'
;MARETGVYRRGDSRYWWIAATLPNGQRIRQSAGTEDRKEAEALLAKLKVEAFRAENFGVRPQHSWQEAVVRYLSSKSHLRSFADAQRICRGLDRYVGQLMLCDIDGDVIWRITQAELKRGNRAATVNRYLSVVR
;
A
#
# COMPACT_ATOMS: atom_id res chain seq x y z
N MET A 1 -20.16 -15.48 -28.56
CA MET A 1 -20.91 -14.33 -28.02
C MET A 1 -20.07 -13.66 -26.94
N ALA A 2 -19.43 -12.54 -27.26
CA ALA A 2 -18.68 -11.75 -26.29
C ALA A 2 -19.69 -11.15 -25.29
N ARG A 3 -19.71 -11.65 -24.06
CA ARG A 3 -20.61 -11.12 -23.02
C ARG A 3 -20.11 -9.72 -22.65
N GLU A 4 -20.97 -8.72 -22.82
CA GLU A 4 -20.67 -7.31 -22.62
C GLU A 4 -19.89 -7.08 -21.32
N THR A 5 -18.73 -6.45 -21.46
CA THR A 5 -17.87 -6.05 -20.35
C THR A 5 -18.08 -4.55 -20.18
N GLY A 6 -18.73 -4.12 -19.11
CA GLY A 6 -19.11 -2.71 -18.94
C GLY A 6 -20.29 -2.50 -18.00
N VAL A 7 -20.89 -1.33 -18.11
CA VAL A 7 -22.08 -0.91 -17.38
C VAL A 7 -23.30 -1.09 -18.28
N TYR A 8 -24.31 -1.81 -17.80
CA TYR A 8 -25.54 -2.09 -18.54
C TYR A 8 -26.75 -1.98 -17.63
N ARG A 9 -27.94 -1.78 -18.19
CA ARG A 9 -29.19 -1.72 -17.44
C ARG A 9 -30.04 -2.94 -17.77
N ARG A 10 -30.71 -3.49 -16.76
CA ARG A 10 -31.70 -4.57 -16.97
C ARG A 10 -33.11 -3.98 -17.01
N GLY A 11 -34.00 -4.58 -17.79
CA GLY A 11 -35.39 -4.13 -17.91
C GLY A 11 -36.21 -4.26 -16.61
N ASP A 12 -35.78 -5.12 -15.69
CA ASP A 12 -36.42 -5.41 -14.41
C ASP A 12 -35.85 -4.58 -13.23
N SER A 13 -34.86 -3.70 -13.48
CA SER A 13 -34.14 -2.98 -12.43
C SER A 13 -33.92 -1.50 -12.78
N ARG A 14 -34.24 -0.61 -11.82
CA ARG A 14 -33.92 0.83 -11.93
C ARG A 14 -32.42 1.13 -11.86
N TYR A 15 -31.67 0.27 -11.16
CA TYR A 15 -30.23 0.42 -10.97
C TYR A 15 -29.43 -0.09 -12.17
N TRP A 16 -28.31 0.58 -12.44
CA TRP A 16 -27.27 0.10 -13.35
C TRP A 16 -26.61 -1.16 -12.79
N TRP A 17 -26.18 -2.04 -13.70
CA TRP A 17 -25.46 -3.25 -13.40
C TRP A 17 -24.06 -3.16 -13.99
N ILE A 18 -23.09 -3.71 -13.27
CA ILE A 18 -21.71 -3.81 -13.72
C ILE A 18 -21.39 -5.26 -14.03
N ALA A 19 -20.70 -5.48 -15.15
CA ALA A 19 -20.09 -6.76 -15.49
C ALA A 19 -18.65 -6.54 -15.93
N ALA A 20 -17.70 -7.14 -15.22
CA ALA A 20 -16.31 -7.17 -15.66
C ALA A 20 -15.61 -8.47 -15.28
N THR A 21 -14.68 -8.85 -16.14
CA THR A 21 -13.61 -9.79 -15.79
C THR A 21 -12.48 -8.95 -15.23
N LEU A 22 -12.19 -9.16 -13.95
CA LEU A 22 -11.07 -8.54 -13.28
C LEU A 22 -9.75 -9.15 -13.80
N PRO A 23 -8.63 -8.41 -13.68
CA PRO A 23 -7.30 -8.90 -14.05
C PRO A 23 -6.96 -10.26 -13.40
N ASN A 24 -7.32 -10.45 -12.12
CA ASN A 24 -7.14 -11.69 -11.35
C ASN A 24 -8.00 -12.90 -11.82
N GLY A 25 -8.66 -12.81 -12.97
CA GLY A 25 -9.54 -13.85 -13.54
C GLY A 25 -10.94 -13.92 -12.91
N GLN A 26 -11.23 -13.17 -11.85
CA GLN A 26 -12.54 -13.17 -11.20
C GLN A 26 -13.56 -12.40 -12.04
N ARG A 27 -14.76 -12.97 -12.18
CA ARG A 27 -15.86 -12.31 -12.90
C ARG A 27 -16.82 -11.69 -11.90
N ILE A 28 -16.96 -10.37 -11.95
CA ILE A 28 -17.92 -9.62 -11.15
C ILE A 28 -19.16 -9.34 -12.00
N ARG A 29 -20.34 -9.66 -11.44
CA ARG A 29 -21.64 -9.27 -11.98
C ARG A 29 -22.57 -8.88 -10.84
N GLN A 30 -22.71 -7.58 -10.59
CA GLN A 30 -23.54 -7.07 -9.50
C GLN A 30 -24.26 -5.78 -9.90
N SER A 31 -25.32 -5.43 -9.17
CA SER A 31 -25.94 -4.11 -9.29
C SER A 31 -24.97 -3.05 -8.75
N ALA A 32 -24.83 -1.94 -9.47
CA ALA A 32 -24.09 -0.78 -9.00
C ALA A 32 -24.82 -0.04 -7.86
N GLY A 33 -26.12 -0.30 -7.66
CA GLY A 33 -26.93 0.32 -6.62
C GLY A 33 -27.29 1.79 -6.88
N THR A 34 -26.93 2.30 -8.06
CA THR A 34 -27.16 3.69 -8.50
C THR A 34 -27.92 3.72 -9.81
N GLU A 35 -28.71 4.78 -10.00
CA GLU A 35 -29.44 5.10 -11.24
C GLU A 35 -28.60 6.00 -12.17
N ASP A 36 -27.49 6.56 -11.67
CA ASP A 36 -26.54 7.33 -12.47
C ASP A 36 -25.50 6.40 -13.13
N ARG A 37 -25.38 6.53 -14.44
CA ARG A 37 -24.40 5.80 -15.23
C ARG A 37 -22.97 6.16 -14.83
N LYS A 38 -22.69 7.43 -14.51
CA LYS A 38 -21.34 7.89 -14.15
C LYS A 38 -20.85 7.24 -12.86
N GLU A 39 -21.72 7.14 -11.85
CA GLU A 39 -21.39 6.48 -10.58
C GLU A 39 -21.14 4.98 -10.78
N ALA A 40 -21.92 4.32 -11.63
CA ALA A 40 -21.70 2.92 -11.98
C ALA A 40 -20.38 2.68 -12.73
N GLU A 41 -19.99 3.60 -13.62
CA GLU A 41 -18.68 3.59 -14.29
C GLU A 41 -17.53 3.83 -13.30
N ALA A 42 -17.70 4.74 -12.34
CA ALA A 42 -16.72 4.99 -11.28
C ALA A 42 -16.54 3.77 -10.36
N LEU A 43 -17.63 3.10 -9.98
CA LEU A 43 -17.60 1.84 -9.21
C LEU A 43 -16.82 0.77 -9.97
N LEU A 44 -17.08 0.62 -11.28
CA LEU A 44 -16.37 -0.33 -12.13
C LEU A 44 -14.88 -0.02 -12.22
N ALA A 45 -14.51 1.26 -12.39
CA ALA A 45 -13.12 1.69 -12.40
C ALA A 45 -12.42 1.40 -11.07
N LYS A 46 -13.08 1.68 -9.94
CA LYS A 46 -12.57 1.38 -8.60
C LYS A 46 -12.29 -0.12 -8.43
N LEU A 47 -13.24 -0.99 -8.80
CA LEU A 47 -13.08 -2.44 -8.72
C LEU A 47 -11.93 -2.96 -9.59
N LYS A 48 -11.76 -2.40 -10.80
CA LYS A 48 -10.63 -2.74 -11.68
C LYS A 48 -9.29 -2.32 -11.06
N VAL A 49 -9.22 -1.14 -10.47
CA VAL A 49 -8.02 -0.65 -9.78
C VAL A 49 -7.71 -1.50 -8.55
N GLU A 50 -8.71 -1.86 -7.75
CA GLU A 50 -8.55 -2.74 -6.58
C GLU A 50 -8.08 -4.14 -6.98
N ALA A 51 -8.65 -4.72 -8.04
CA ALA A 51 -8.23 -6.03 -8.53
C ALA A 51 -6.84 -5.99 -9.19
N PHE A 52 -6.54 -4.93 -9.93
CA PHE A 52 -5.20 -4.70 -10.47
C PHE A 52 -4.17 -4.55 -9.35
N ARG A 53 -4.54 -3.85 -8.26
CA ARG A 53 -3.73 -3.76 -7.04
C ARG A 53 -3.54 -5.13 -6.40
N ALA A 54 -4.61 -5.91 -6.24
CA ALA A 54 -4.56 -7.23 -5.64
C ALA A 54 -3.70 -8.22 -6.44
N GLU A 55 -3.71 -8.14 -7.78
CA GLU A 55 -2.96 -9.04 -8.66
C GLU A 55 -1.50 -8.59 -8.85
N ASN A 56 -1.25 -7.32 -9.19
CA ASN A 56 0.11 -6.85 -9.47
C ASN A 56 0.92 -6.54 -8.20
N PHE A 57 0.23 -6.17 -7.12
CA PHE A 57 0.85 -5.99 -5.79
C PHE A 57 0.52 -7.17 -4.87
N GLY A 58 0.26 -8.35 -5.48
CA GLY A 58 0.01 -9.65 -4.86
C GLY A 58 0.22 -9.63 -3.37
N VAL A 59 -0.88 -9.52 -2.61
CA VAL A 59 -0.95 -9.39 -1.14
C VAL A 59 0.44 -9.40 -0.54
N ARG A 60 1.10 -8.24 -0.46
CA ARG A 60 2.41 -8.16 0.20
C ARG A 60 2.21 -8.85 1.54
N PRO A 61 2.94 -9.94 1.84
CA PRO A 61 2.83 -10.57 3.14
C PRO A 61 2.98 -9.45 4.17
N GLN A 62 1.99 -9.33 5.06
CA GLN A 62 1.94 -8.27 6.06
C GLN A 62 3.08 -8.54 7.06
N HIS A 63 4.27 -8.13 6.67
CA HIS A 63 5.44 -8.17 7.51
C HIS A 63 5.38 -6.96 8.42
N SER A 64 5.54 -7.19 9.70
CA SER A 64 5.77 -6.12 10.66
C SER A 64 7.10 -5.44 10.35
N TRP A 65 7.22 -4.18 10.74
CA TRP A 65 8.51 -3.48 10.73
C TRP A 65 9.62 -4.31 11.41
N GLN A 66 9.29 -4.96 12.53
CA GLN A 66 10.25 -5.75 13.32
C GLN A 66 10.78 -6.96 12.54
N GLU A 67 9.91 -7.70 11.86
CA GLU A 67 10.32 -8.81 10.99
C GLU A 67 11.24 -8.32 9.85
N ALA A 68 10.89 -7.18 9.26
CA ALA A 68 11.68 -6.57 8.20
C ALA A 68 13.06 -6.15 8.68
N VAL A 69 13.15 -5.53 9.86
CA VAL A 69 14.41 -5.11 10.49
C VAL A 69 15.30 -6.32 10.78
N VAL A 70 14.76 -7.42 11.31
CA VAL A 70 15.54 -8.64 11.57
C VAL A 70 16.15 -9.18 10.29
N ARG A 71 15.35 -9.27 9.20
CA ARG A 71 15.85 -9.71 7.88
C ARG A 71 16.90 -8.76 7.32
N TYR A 72 16.65 -7.46 7.39
CA TYR A 72 17.57 -6.42 6.92
C TYR A 72 18.92 -6.50 7.66
N LEU A 73 18.90 -6.53 8.99
CA LEU A 73 20.11 -6.62 9.82
C LEU A 73 20.85 -7.94 9.58
N SER A 74 20.13 -9.06 9.45
CA SER A 74 20.75 -10.35 9.12
C SER A 74 21.52 -10.28 7.80
N SER A 75 20.95 -9.63 6.78
CA SER A 75 21.61 -9.45 5.48
C SER A 75 22.84 -8.52 5.53
N LYS A 76 22.85 -7.54 6.45
CA LYS A 76 23.90 -6.53 6.59
C LYS A 76 24.97 -6.88 7.64
N SER A 77 24.85 -8.04 8.30
CA SER A 77 25.70 -8.49 9.40
C SER A 77 27.20 -8.54 9.07
N HIS A 78 27.56 -8.76 7.80
CA HIS A 78 28.94 -8.83 7.32
C HIS A 78 29.59 -7.45 7.07
N LEU A 79 28.84 -6.36 7.14
CA LEU A 79 29.35 -5.03 6.82
C LEU A 79 29.95 -4.33 8.04
N ARG A 80 31.01 -3.55 7.82
CA ARG A 80 31.63 -2.71 8.86
C ARG A 80 30.66 -1.65 9.43
N SER A 81 29.66 -1.25 8.65
CA SER A 81 28.61 -0.30 9.05
C SER A 81 27.42 -0.95 9.77
N PHE A 82 27.50 -2.23 10.13
CA PHE A 82 26.40 -2.95 10.77
C PHE A 82 25.93 -2.30 12.08
N ALA A 83 26.86 -1.84 12.93
CA ALA A 83 26.53 -1.17 14.18
C ALA A 83 25.72 0.12 13.97
N ASP A 84 26.03 0.88 12.91
CA ASP A 84 25.28 2.09 12.55
C ASP A 84 23.87 1.73 12.06
N ALA A 85 23.74 0.69 11.23
CA ALA A 85 22.45 0.19 10.79
C ALA A 85 21.56 -0.24 11.97
N GLN A 86 22.12 -0.96 12.95
CA GLN A 86 21.41 -1.32 14.17
C GLN A 86 20.94 -0.09 14.96
N ARG A 87 21.80 0.92 15.11
CA ARG A 87 21.46 2.17 15.82
C ARG A 87 20.32 2.91 15.12
N ILE A 88 20.35 2.98 13.80
CA ILE A 88 19.30 3.62 13.00
C ILE A 88 17.99 2.85 13.10
N CYS A 89 18.00 1.52 12.93
CA CYS A 89 16.79 0.70 13.06
C CYS A 89 16.15 0.85 14.45
N ARG A 90 16.93 0.88 15.54
CA ARG A 90 16.41 1.16 16.89
C ARG A 90 15.82 2.57 17.02
N GLY A 91 16.43 3.54 16.36
CA GLY A 91 15.92 4.92 16.33
C GLY A 91 14.57 5.02 15.61
N LEU A 92 14.40 4.27 14.52
CA LEU A 92 13.17 4.23 13.73
C LEU A 92 12.06 3.41 14.42
N ASP A 93 12.41 2.36 15.13
CA ASP A 93 11.46 1.47 15.82
C ASP A 93 10.50 2.22 16.75
N ARG A 94 10.93 3.33 17.35
CA ARG A 94 10.06 4.18 18.19
C ARG A 94 8.90 4.84 17.44
N TYR A 95 8.97 4.92 16.11
CA TYR A 95 7.97 5.57 15.27
C TYR A 95 7.17 4.57 14.44
N VAL A 96 7.81 3.49 14.01
CA VAL A 96 7.25 2.50 13.05
C VAL A 96 7.22 1.08 13.59
N GLY A 97 7.69 0.84 14.82
CA GLY A 97 7.84 -0.51 15.39
C GLY A 97 6.56 -1.32 15.46
N GLN A 98 5.41 -0.65 15.59
CA GLN A 98 4.09 -1.27 15.64
C GLN A 98 3.36 -1.26 14.28
N LEU A 99 3.98 -0.70 13.24
CA LEU A 99 3.38 -0.59 11.93
C LEU A 99 3.74 -1.80 11.07
N MET A 100 2.82 -2.16 10.17
CA MET A 100 3.13 -3.06 9.08
C MET A 100 3.88 -2.29 7.99
N LEU A 101 4.70 -3.00 7.20
CA LEU A 101 5.41 -2.36 6.08
C LEU A 101 4.46 -1.70 5.07
N CYS A 102 3.23 -2.17 4.95
CA CYS A 102 2.22 -1.57 4.08
C CYS A 102 1.69 -0.23 4.60
N ASP A 103 1.81 0.03 5.90
CA ASP A 103 1.32 1.24 6.55
C ASP A 103 2.41 2.33 6.61
N ILE A 104 3.64 2.00 6.21
CA ILE A 104 4.74 2.97 6.13
C ILE A 104 4.64 3.67 4.77
N ASP A 105 3.98 4.82 4.78
CA ASP A 105 3.81 5.70 3.62
C ASP A 105 4.65 6.98 3.73
N GLY A 106 4.48 7.88 2.76
CA GLY A 106 5.16 9.18 2.73
C GLY A 106 4.83 10.07 3.93
N ASP A 107 3.63 9.96 4.49
CA ASP A 107 3.18 10.77 5.63
C ASP A 107 3.85 10.28 6.92
N VAL A 108 4.00 8.96 7.08
CA VAL A 108 4.78 8.36 8.17
C VAL A 108 6.24 8.81 8.10
N ILE A 109 6.84 8.79 6.89
CA ILE A 109 8.21 9.26 6.67
C ILE A 109 8.35 10.76 7.00
N TRP A 110 7.39 11.57 6.58
CA TRP A 110 7.34 13.00 6.89
C TRP A 110 7.26 13.24 8.40
N ARG A 111 6.41 12.48 9.10
CA ARG A 111 6.26 12.57 10.56
C ARG A 111 7.57 12.26 11.29
N ILE A 112 8.29 11.22 10.87
CA ILE A 112 9.62 10.88 11.43
C ILE A 112 10.59 12.03 11.23
N THR A 113 10.63 12.59 10.02
CA THR A 113 11.51 13.72 9.68
C THR A 113 11.24 14.92 10.58
N GLN A 114 9.97 15.31 10.76
CA GLN A 114 9.59 16.41 11.63
C GLN A 114 9.92 16.12 13.10
N ALA A 115 9.69 14.89 13.57
CA ALA A 115 9.99 14.51 14.94
C ALA A 115 11.50 14.56 15.24
N GLU A 116 12.34 14.11 14.31
CA GLU A 116 13.80 14.13 14.46
C GLU A 116 14.36 15.56 14.37
N LEU A 117 13.84 16.40 13.47
CA LEU A 117 14.20 17.81 13.41
C LEU A 117 13.84 18.56 14.70
N LYS A 118 12.65 18.29 15.26
CA LYS A 118 12.21 18.89 16.53
C LYS A 118 13.09 18.49 17.72
N ARG A 119 13.73 17.31 17.68
CA ARG A 119 14.71 16.86 18.68
C ARG A 119 16.08 17.54 18.54
N GLY A 120 16.25 18.42 17.56
CA GLY A 120 17.52 19.11 17.29
C GLY A 120 18.53 18.27 16.51
N ASN A 121 18.10 17.15 15.90
CA ASN A 121 19.01 16.36 15.09
C ASN A 121 19.35 17.09 13.79
N ARG A 122 20.65 17.04 13.42
CA ARG A 122 21.13 17.63 12.17
C ARG A 122 20.51 16.91 10.98
N ALA A 123 20.32 17.64 9.87
CA ALA A 123 19.80 17.10 8.61
C ALA A 123 20.57 15.84 8.14
N ALA A 124 21.88 15.77 8.38
CA ALA A 124 22.68 14.59 8.07
C ALA A 124 22.23 13.32 8.82
N THR A 125 21.81 13.45 10.08
CA THR A 125 21.29 12.32 10.88
C THR A 125 19.94 11.87 10.36
N VAL A 126 19.06 12.82 10.03
CA VAL A 126 17.75 12.54 9.44
C VAL A 126 17.90 11.81 8.10
N ASN A 127 18.79 12.29 7.22
CA ASN A 127 19.05 11.65 5.93
C ASN A 127 19.58 10.22 6.08
N ARG A 128 20.39 9.94 7.11
CA ARG A 128 20.82 8.57 7.42
C ARG A 128 19.64 7.69 7.83
N TYR A 129 18.67 8.21 8.58
CA TYR A 129 17.48 7.46 8.97
C TYR A 129 16.60 7.18 7.74
N LEU A 130 16.40 8.18 6.89
CA LEU A 130 15.66 8.04 5.64
C LEU A 130 16.32 7.04 4.68
N SER A 131 17.65 6.96 4.65
CA SER A 131 18.36 6.01 3.79
C SER A 131 18.08 4.53 4.07
N VAL A 132 17.58 4.21 5.27
CA VAL A 132 17.22 2.82 5.66
C VAL A 132 15.77 2.49 5.30
N VAL A 133 14.89 3.50 5.21
CA VAL A 133 13.45 3.33 4.96
C VAL A 133 13.08 3.56 3.49
N ARG A 134 13.94 4.25 2.73
CA ARG A 134 13.71 4.65 1.34
C ARG A 134 13.72 3.50 0.34
#